data_AF-A0A0W8CLA5-F1
#
_entry.id   AF-A0A0W8CLA5-F1
#
_cell.length_a   1.000
_cell.length_b   1.000
_cell.length_c   1.000
_cell.angle_alpha   90.00
_cell.angle_beta   90.00
_cell.angle_gamma   90.00
#
_symmetry.space_group_name_H-M   'P 1'
#
loop_
_entity.id
_entity.type
_entity.pdbx_description
1 polymer ?
#
loop_
_entity_poly.entity_id
_entity_poly.type
_entity_poly.pdbx_seq_one_letter_code
_entity_poly.pdbx_strand_id
1 'polypeptide(L)'
;MYFQFTHMCGKSFSFDIWFSLLPASCDEHFGGIIYGIQSSSRESCEQPHYHQQCVMVSSTGDLYCSVLPNHSIVASNLKPNLWYHVALTYNHEEQRQEVYVNGINVQSKTGVWRYSWHYMMYGQVGTGWSSSDLPNCPRPDYCGWFGFHGIMDTFRVWNGVLAQEDITSLANGRIMDKASLQACLKQHQLGRIPGNARLVKCTRISEAAKVQLIN
;
A
#
# COMPACT_ATOMS: atom_id res chain seq x y z
N MET A 1 6.70 6.30 10.30
CA MET A 1 7.02 4.95 10.83
C MET A 1 7.64 4.18 9.68
N TYR A 2 8.90 3.74 9.81
CA TYR A 2 9.57 2.92 8.80
C TYR A 2 9.28 1.46 9.14
N PHE A 3 8.53 0.76 8.29
CA PHE A 3 8.42 -0.69 8.38
C PHE A 3 9.21 -1.28 7.22
N GLN A 4 10.23 -2.07 7.52
CA GLN A 4 11.16 -2.60 6.54
C GLN A 4 10.86 -4.09 6.30
N PHE A 5 10.44 -4.44 5.09
CA PHE A 5 10.29 -5.84 4.70
C PHE A 5 11.63 -6.57 4.59
N THR A 6 12.75 -5.85 4.60
CA THR A 6 14.11 -6.41 4.53
C THR A 6 14.47 -7.29 5.72
N HIS A 7 13.81 -7.11 6.88
CA HIS A 7 13.91 -8.04 8.02
C HIS A 7 13.15 -9.37 7.81
N MET A 8 12.31 -9.47 6.77
CA MET A 8 11.57 -10.67 6.41
C MET A 8 12.27 -11.48 5.30
N CYS A 9 13.56 -11.23 5.05
CA CYS A 9 14.34 -11.93 4.05
C CYS A 9 14.17 -13.46 4.18
N GLY A 10 13.62 -14.09 3.13
CA GLY A 10 13.38 -15.54 3.09
C GLY A 10 12.13 -16.04 3.81
N LYS A 11 11.23 -15.16 4.25
CA LYS A 11 10.02 -15.53 5.00
C LYS A 11 8.75 -15.21 4.23
N SER A 12 7.74 -16.05 4.45
CA SER A 12 6.37 -15.75 4.03
C SER A 12 5.79 -14.62 4.86
N PHE A 13 4.99 -13.76 4.23
CA PHE A 13 4.36 -12.63 4.90
C PHE A 13 3.04 -12.26 4.25
N SER A 14 2.27 -11.43 4.95
CA SER A 14 1.12 -10.76 4.38
C SER A 14 1.08 -9.30 4.83
N PHE A 15 0.48 -8.43 4.04
CA PHE A 15 0.12 -7.08 4.49
C PHE A 15 -1.27 -6.72 4.00
N ASP A 16 -1.90 -5.78 4.70
CA ASP A 16 -3.18 -5.23 4.28
C ASP A 16 -3.33 -3.76 4.66
N ILE A 17 -4.17 -3.03 3.91
CA ILE A 17 -4.45 -1.62 4.14
C ILE A 17 -5.85 -1.25 3.67
N TRP A 18 -6.48 -0.34 4.42
CA TRP A 18 -7.64 0.40 3.97
C TRP A 18 -7.25 1.75 3.43
N PHE A 19 -7.85 2.14 2.30
CA PHE A 19 -7.66 3.46 1.75
C PHE A 19 -8.91 3.99 1.05
N SER A 20 -8.98 5.31 0.90
CA SER A 20 -9.94 6.00 0.05
C SER A 20 -9.20 7.06 -0.73
N LEU A 21 -9.55 7.18 -2.00
CA LEU A 21 -9.03 8.21 -2.89
C LEU A 21 -9.78 9.52 -2.64
N LEU A 22 -9.06 10.64 -2.66
CA LEU A 22 -9.68 11.96 -2.72
C LEU A 22 -9.84 12.40 -4.18
N PRO A 23 -10.83 13.25 -4.51
CA PRO A 23 -10.97 13.77 -5.86
C PRO A 23 -9.73 14.60 -6.24
N ALA A 24 -9.33 14.52 -7.52
CA ALA A 24 -8.31 15.43 -8.05
C ALA A 24 -8.81 16.88 -8.06
N SER A 25 -7.88 17.82 -7.88
CA SER A 25 -8.11 19.26 -8.00
C SER A 25 -7.02 19.87 -8.88
N CYS A 26 -7.04 21.20 -9.09
CA CYS A 26 -6.03 21.87 -9.91
C CYS A 26 -4.59 21.65 -9.40
N ASP A 27 -4.42 21.46 -8.09
CA ASP A 27 -3.12 21.35 -7.44
C ASP A 27 -2.84 19.93 -6.89
N GLU A 28 -3.83 19.04 -6.90
CA GLU A 28 -3.74 17.69 -6.33
C GLU A 28 -4.06 16.62 -7.37
N HIS A 29 -3.13 15.70 -7.57
CA HIS A 29 -3.31 14.57 -8.48
C HIS A 29 -4.27 13.53 -7.90
N PHE A 30 -4.88 12.74 -8.78
CA PHE A 30 -5.58 11.52 -8.38
C PHE A 30 -4.59 10.38 -8.10
N GLY A 31 -4.83 9.58 -7.07
CA GLY A 31 -4.01 8.40 -6.78
C GLY A 31 -2.71 8.71 -6.05
N GLY A 32 -1.68 7.92 -6.33
CA GLY A 32 -0.38 7.98 -5.67
C GLY A 32 0.09 6.64 -5.12
N ILE A 33 1.32 6.63 -4.59
CA ILE A 33 1.93 5.44 -3.99
C ILE A 33 1.44 5.29 -2.56
N ILE A 34 0.66 4.24 -2.32
CA ILE A 34 0.12 3.88 -1.01
C ILE A 34 1.19 3.19 -0.17
N TYR A 35 1.96 2.30 -0.78
CA TYR A 35 3.09 1.65 -0.11
C TYR A 35 4.26 1.44 -1.07
N GLY A 36 5.39 2.09 -0.76
CA GLY A 36 6.63 1.99 -1.53
C GLY A 36 7.79 1.45 -0.70
N ILE A 37 8.69 0.71 -1.34
CA ILE A 37 9.98 0.29 -0.78
C ILE A 37 11.11 0.84 -1.65
N GLN A 38 12.16 1.37 -1.02
CA GLN A 38 13.26 2.02 -1.75
C GLN A 38 14.59 2.02 -0.98
N SER A 39 15.68 2.31 -1.68
CA SER A 39 17.05 2.32 -1.13
C SER A 39 17.44 3.60 -0.38
N SER A 40 16.70 4.69 -0.59
CA SER A 40 16.83 5.96 0.14
C SER A 40 15.43 6.41 0.57
N SER A 41 15.31 7.13 1.68
CA SER A 41 14.02 7.61 2.18
C SER A 41 13.67 8.99 1.60
N ARG A 42 12.39 9.35 1.60
CA ARG A 42 11.96 10.69 1.16
C ARG A 42 12.64 11.82 1.94
N GLU A 43 12.90 11.57 3.20
CA GLU A 43 13.52 12.50 4.15
C GLU A 43 15.00 12.73 3.86
N SER A 44 15.69 11.82 3.16
CA SER A 44 17.07 12.07 2.73
C SER A 44 17.14 13.03 1.53
N CYS A 45 16.02 13.31 0.87
CA CYS A 45 15.93 14.11 -0.35
C CYS A 45 16.81 13.57 -1.51
N GLU A 46 17.27 12.33 -1.42
CA GLU A 46 18.05 11.67 -2.47
C GLU A 46 17.13 10.93 -3.44
N GLN A 47 17.62 10.72 -4.65
CA GLN A 47 17.04 9.77 -5.59
C GLN A 47 17.40 8.34 -5.17
N PRO A 48 16.43 7.47 -4.85
CA PRO A 48 16.72 6.06 -4.61
C PRO A 48 17.20 5.38 -5.88
N HIS A 49 18.25 4.57 -5.77
CA HIS A 49 18.75 3.76 -6.86
C HIS A 49 17.89 2.51 -7.09
N TYR A 50 17.37 1.93 -6.01
CA TYR A 50 16.41 0.82 -6.07
C TYR A 50 15.08 1.25 -5.46
N HIS A 51 13.99 0.91 -6.12
CA HIS A 51 12.65 1.22 -5.65
C HIS A 51 11.61 0.25 -6.22
N GLN A 52 10.50 0.11 -5.53
CA GLN A 52 9.32 -0.61 -5.99
C GLN A 52 8.06 -0.04 -5.34
N GLN A 53 7.06 0.23 -6.16
CA GLN A 53 5.73 0.65 -5.71
C GLN A 53 4.89 -0.60 -5.43
N CYS A 54 4.96 -1.09 -4.19
CA CYS A 54 4.26 -2.32 -3.79
C CYS A 54 2.73 -2.18 -3.86
N VAL A 55 2.20 -0.99 -3.55
CA VAL A 55 0.79 -0.63 -3.73
C VAL A 55 0.72 0.80 -4.24
N MET A 56 0.01 1.03 -5.35
CA MET A 56 -0.24 2.37 -5.86
C MET A 56 -1.54 2.46 -6.64
N VAL A 57 -2.06 3.67 -6.79
CA VAL A 57 -3.15 3.98 -7.73
C VAL A 57 -2.63 4.99 -8.75
N SER A 58 -2.79 4.70 -10.04
CA SER A 58 -2.44 5.65 -11.11
C SER A 58 -3.37 6.86 -11.11
N SER A 59 -3.02 7.90 -11.87
CA SER A 59 -3.90 9.06 -12.06
C SER A 59 -5.20 8.73 -12.81
N THR A 60 -5.27 7.56 -13.47
CA THR A 60 -6.49 7.03 -14.13
C THR A 60 -7.35 6.17 -13.22
N GLY A 61 -6.90 5.86 -12.00
CA GLY A 61 -7.63 5.01 -11.07
C GLY A 61 -7.41 3.52 -11.25
N ASP A 62 -6.28 3.12 -11.82
CA ASP A 62 -5.84 1.73 -11.86
C ASP A 62 -5.02 1.42 -10.60
N LEU A 63 -5.46 0.42 -9.83
CA LEU A 63 -4.78 -0.08 -8.65
C LEU A 63 -3.74 -1.12 -9.07
N TYR A 64 -2.49 -0.86 -8.73
CA TYR A 64 -1.40 -1.82 -8.85
C TYR A 64 -1.02 -2.35 -7.47
N CYS A 65 -0.78 -3.66 -7.39
CA CYS A 65 -0.25 -4.27 -6.17
C CYS A 65 0.64 -5.46 -6.51
N SER A 66 1.91 -5.39 -6.13
CA SER A 66 2.88 -6.44 -6.39
C SER A 66 4.17 -6.27 -5.57
N VAL A 67 4.66 -7.36 -4.99
CA VAL A 67 6.04 -7.47 -4.47
C VAL A 67 6.97 -8.17 -5.47
N LEU A 68 6.42 -8.67 -6.58
CA LEU A 68 7.17 -9.27 -7.68
C LEU A 68 7.71 -8.22 -8.67
N PRO A 69 8.72 -8.58 -9.51
CA PRO A 69 9.40 -7.68 -10.44
C PRO A 69 8.51 -6.87 -11.39
N ASN A 70 7.30 -7.38 -11.69
CA ASN A 70 6.39 -6.83 -12.68
C ASN A 70 5.16 -6.24 -11.99
N HIS A 71 4.84 -5.01 -12.36
CA HIS A 71 3.61 -4.36 -11.93
C HIS A 71 2.40 -4.99 -12.61
N SER A 72 1.30 -5.05 -11.86
CA SER A 72 0.08 -5.71 -12.31
C SER A 72 -1.10 -4.90 -11.84
N ILE A 73 -1.99 -4.58 -12.78
CA ILE A 73 -3.28 -3.97 -12.45
C ILE A 73 -4.13 -5.06 -11.79
N VAL A 74 -4.62 -4.79 -10.58
CA VAL A 74 -5.45 -5.71 -9.80
C VAL A 74 -6.89 -5.19 -9.63
N ALA A 75 -7.12 -3.91 -9.92
CA ALA A 75 -8.44 -3.32 -10.11
C ALA A 75 -8.31 -2.04 -10.94
N SER A 76 -9.39 -1.66 -11.63
CA SER A 76 -9.43 -0.46 -12.49
C SER A 76 -10.66 0.39 -12.19
N ASN A 77 -10.63 1.64 -12.65
CA ASN A 77 -11.74 2.59 -12.52
C ASN A 77 -12.15 2.88 -11.07
N LEU A 78 -11.19 2.87 -10.14
CA LEU A 78 -11.44 3.25 -8.75
C LEU A 78 -12.01 4.68 -8.69
N LYS A 79 -12.93 4.90 -7.74
CA LYS A 79 -13.66 6.16 -7.58
C LYS A 79 -13.26 6.86 -6.28
N PRO A 80 -13.27 8.19 -6.25
CA PRO A 80 -13.02 8.93 -5.02
C PRO A 80 -14.11 8.67 -3.97
N ASN A 81 -13.75 8.86 -2.71
CA ASN A 81 -14.63 8.81 -1.54
C ASN A 81 -15.29 7.44 -1.29
N LEU A 82 -14.67 6.36 -1.77
CA LEU A 82 -15.03 4.98 -1.45
C LEU A 82 -13.91 4.32 -0.66
N TRP A 83 -14.29 3.52 0.34
CA TRP A 83 -13.34 2.65 1.01
C TRP A 83 -12.97 1.46 0.13
N TYR A 84 -11.68 1.24 0.00
CA TYR A 84 -11.08 0.07 -0.62
C TYR A 84 -10.18 -0.63 0.38
N HIS A 85 -10.26 -1.96 0.37
CA HIS A 85 -9.30 -2.82 1.06
C HIS A 85 -8.42 -3.50 0.03
N VAL A 86 -7.11 -3.49 0.28
CA VAL A 86 -6.17 -4.32 -0.48
C VAL A 86 -5.31 -5.12 0.49
N ALA A 87 -5.13 -6.40 0.18
CA ALA A 87 -4.20 -7.27 0.87
C ALA A 87 -3.33 -8.01 -0.13
N LEU A 88 -2.12 -8.34 0.28
CA LEU A 88 -1.19 -9.18 -0.45
C LEU A 88 -0.63 -10.22 0.49
N THR A 89 -0.56 -11.46 0.02
CA THR A 89 0.19 -12.53 0.67
C THR A 89 1.34 -12.96 -0.23
N TYR A 90 2.46 -13.32 0.38
CA TYR A 90 3.59 -13.92 -0.32
C TYR A 90 4.06 -15.16 0.44
N ASN A 91 3.94 -16.31 -0.20
CA ASN A 91 4.51 -17.57 0.26
C ASN A 91 5.93 -17.70 -0.29
N HIS A 92 6.93 -17.66 0.58
CA HIS A 92 8.32 -17.79 0.17
C HIS A 92 8.68 -19.23 -0.24
N GLU A 93 8.08 -20.25 0.37
CA GLU A 93 8.38 -21.65 0.02
C GLU A 93 7.84 -21.99 -1.37
N GLU A 94 6.60 -21.56 -1.66
CA GLU A 94 5.96 -21.77 -2.95
C GLU A 94 6.32 -20.71 -4.00
N GLN A 95 7.06 -19.66 -3.61
CA GLN A 95 7.34 -18.48 -4.43
C GLN A 95 6.06 -17.92 -5.07
N ARG A 96 5.01 -17.76 -4.25
CA ARG A 96 3.63 -17.47 -4.70
C ARG A 96 3.10 -16.20 -4.04
N GLN A 97 2.72 -15.23 -4.86
CA GLN A 97 2.01 -14.03 -4.47
C GLN A 97 0.52 -14.16 -4.76
N GLU A 98 -0.32 -13.77 -3.80
CA GLU A 98 -1.75 -13.55 -4.04
C GLU A 98 -2.14 -12.12 -3.66
N VAL A 99 -3.06 -11.54 -4.43
CA VAL A 99 -3.58 -10.19 -4.19
C VAL A 99 -5.09 -10.23 -4.06
N TYR A 100 -5.58 -9.48 -3.09
CA TYR A 100 -6.97 -9.44 -2.69
C TYR A 100 -7.46 -8.00 -2.70
N VAL A 101 -8.62 -7.75 -3.29
CA VAL A 101 -9.29 -6.45 -3.28
C VAL A 101 -10.67 -6.64 -2.67
N ASN A 102 -10.99 -5.84 -1.64
CA ASN A 102 -12.24 -5.94 -0.88
C ASN A 102 -12.52 -7.36 -0.38
N GLY A 103 -11.46 -8.05 0.05
CA GLY A 103 -11.54 -9.41 0.56
C GLY A 103 -11.58 -10.50 -0.50
N ILE A 104 -11.63 -10.19 -1.80
CA ILE A 104 -11.72 -11.19 -2.87
C ILE A 104 -10.35 -11.36 -3.53
N ASN A 105 -9.87 -12.59 -3.69
CA ASN A 105 -8.67 -12.86 -4.48
C ASN A 105 -8.88 -12.47 -5.95
N VAL A 106 -8.06 -11.54 -6.44
CA VAL A 106 -8.13 -11.03 -7.83
C VAL A 106 -6.91 -11.43 -8.66
N GLN A 107 -5.87 -11.98 -8.02
CA GLN A 107 -4.65 -12.36 -8.70
C GLN A 107 -3.89 -13.43 -7.91
N SER A 108 -3.39 -14.44 -8.62
CA SER A 108 -2.35 -15.37 -8.15
C SER A 108 -1.18 -15.37 -9.14
N LYS A 109 0.04 -15.17 -8.65
CA LYS A 109 1.27 -15.18 -9.45
C LYS A 109 2.36 -15.95 -8.75
N THR A 110 3.16 -16.68 -9.52
CA THR A 110 4.42 -17.24 -9.06
C THR A 110 5.57 -16.35 -9.48
N GLY A 111 6.61 -16.29 -8.66
CA GLY A 111 7.80 -15.52 -8.94
C GLY A 111 8.66 -15.31 -7.71
N VAL A 112 9.92 -15.00 -7.96
CA VAL A 112 10.91 -14.69 -6.93
C VAL A 112 11.10 -13.18 -6.82
N TRP A 113 11.60 -12.71 -5.69
CA TRP A 113 11.98 -11.31 -5.54
C TRP A 113 13.18 -10.95 -6.42
N ARG A 114 13.24 -9.69 -6.85
CA ARG A 114 14.46 -9.17 -7.50
C ARG A 114 15.59 -9.15 -6.47
N TYR A 115 16.81 -9.46 -6.88
CA TYR A 115 18.00 -9.34 -6.01
C TYR A 115 18.12 -7.94 -5.36
N SER A 116 17.66 -6.90 -6.05
CA SER A 116 17.65 -5.52 -5.56
C SER A 116 16.85 -5.29 -4.26
N TRP A 117 15.95 -6.22 -3.88
CA TRP A 117 15.20 -6.15 -2.63
C TRP A 117 16.09 -5.98 -1.39
N HIS A 118 17.28 -6.59 -1.38
CA HIS A 118 18.24 -6.48 -0.28
C HIS A 118 18.71 -5.03 -0.03
N TYR A 119 18.61 -4.15 -1.03
CA TYR A 119 19.01 -2.76 -0.91
C TYR A 119 17.83 -1.83 -0.60
N MET A 120 16.58 -2.30 -0.66
CA MET A 120 15.38 -1.49 -0.46
C MET A 120 14.99 -1.40 1.02
N MET A 121 15.87 -0.77 1.80
CA MET A 121 15.77 -0.69 3.26
C MET A 121 14.68 0.26 3.78
N TYR A 122 14.03 1.06 2.94
CA TYR A 122 13.06 2.07 3.39
C TYR A 122 11.67 1.77 2.85
N GLY A 123 10.83 1.15 3.68
CA GLY A 123 9.39 1.05 3.43
C GLY A 123 8.66 2.29 3.94
N GLN A 124 7.88 2.93 3.07
CA GLN A 124 7.11 4.15 3.37
C GLN A 124 5.64 3.99 2.95
N VAL A 125 4.75 4.35 3.86
CA VAL A 125 3.30 4.35 3.65
C VAL A 125 2.87 5.77 3.27
N GLY A 126 2.06 5.90 2.23
CA GLY A 126 1.55 7.17 1.69
C GLY A 126 2.51 7.91 0.76
N THR A 127 3.65 7.31 0.42
CA THR A 127 4.59 7.88 -0.55
C THR A 127 5.55 6.80 -1.06
N GLY A 128 6.15 7.03 -2.21
CA GLY A 128 7.31 6.30 -2.70
C GLY A 128 7.99 7.03 -3.84
N TRP A 129 9.09 6.49 -4.36
CA TRP A 129 9.67 6.99 -5.59
C TRP A 129 8.94 6.40 -6.78
N SER A 130 8.67 7.19 -7.82
CA SER A 130 8.15 6.76 -9.11
C SER A 130 9.21 6.99 -10.17
N SER A 131 9.49 5.96 -10.97
CA SER A 131 10.21 6.08 -12.25
C SER A 131 9.20 6.14 -13.40
N SER A 132 9.66 6.54 -14.58
CA SER A 132 8.85 6.61 -15.81
C SER A 132 8.37 5.25 -16.34
N ASP A 133 8.70 4.14 -15.65
CA ASP A 133 8.40 2.77 -16.07
C ASP A 133 6.91 2.43 -15.96
N LEU A 134 6.14 3.24 -15.24
CA LEU A 134 4.69 3.05 -15.07
C LEU A 134 3.90 4.18 -15.72
N PRO A 135 2.92 3.85 -16.59
CA PRO A 135 2.09 4.87 -17.21
C PRO A 135 1.25 5.58 -16.14
N ASN A 136 1.01 6.88 -16.36
CA ASN A 136 0.07 7.68 -15.57
C ASN A 136 0.41 7.79 -14.07
N CYS A 137 1.70 7.88 -13.72
CA CYS A 137 2.16 7.93 -12.32
C CYS A 137 3.01 9.18 -12.00
N PRO A 138 2.40 10.38 -11.82
CA PRO A 138 1.03 10.80 -12.10
C PRO A 138 0.79 11.19 -13.57
N ARG A 139 1.86 11.40 -14.33
CA ARG A 139 1.84 11.72 -15.77
C ARG A 139 2.92 10.92 -16.48
N PRO A 140 2.86 10.76 -17.81
CA PRO A 140 3.96 10.17 -18.56
C PRO A 140 5.28 10.86 -18.23
N ASP A 141 6.36 10.07 -18.15
CA ASP A 141 7.74 10.52 -17.92
C ASP A 141 8.02 11.18 -16.55
N TYR A 142 7.10 11.07 -15.59
CA TYR A 142 7.36 11.56 -14.24
C TYR A 142 8.42 10.69 -13.53
N CYS A 143 9.41 11.36 -12.95
CA CYS A 143 10.42 10.75 -12.09
C CYS A 143 10.52 11.57 -10.80
N GLY A 144 10.29 10.94 -9.65
CA GLY A 144 10.37 11.61 -8.36
C GLY A 144 9.48 11.02 -7.28
N TRP A 145 9.43 11.71 -6.14
CA TRP A 145 8.61 11.33 -4.99
C TRP A 145 7.12 11.55 -5.26
N PHE A 146 6.36 10.46 -5.33
CA PHE A 146 4.93 10.48 -5.59
C PHE A 146 4.13 10.15 -4.33
N GLY A 147 3.51 11.18 -3.74
CA GLY A 147 2.68 11.06 -2.54
C GLY A 147 1.27 10.54 -2.85
N PHE A 148 0.68 9.79 -1.93
CA PHE A 148 -0.72 9.36 -2.02
C PHE A 148 -1.67 10.51 -1.70
N HIS A 149 -2.61 10.79 -2.61
CA HIS A 149 -3.70 11.72 -2.39
C HIS A 149 -4.97 10.98 -1.96
N GLY A 150 -5.12 10.83 -0.64
CA GLY A 150 -6.20 10.05 -0.08
C GLY A 150 -6.19 9.97 1.43
N ILE A 151 -7.10 9.13 1.94
CA ILE A 151 -7.19 8.75 3.35
C ILE A 151 -6.74 7.31 3.44
N MET A 152 -5.92 6.99 4.45
CA MET A 152 -5.50 5.63 4.74
C MET A 152 -5.90 5.30 6.17
N ASP A 153 -6.28 4.06 6.40
CA ASP A 153 -6.49 3.51 7.73
C ASP A 153 -5.87 2.12 7.83
N THR A 154 -5.33 1.82 9.01
CA THR A 154 -4.97 0.47 9.43
C THR A 154 -4.08 -0.27 8.42
N PHE A 155 -2.87 0.25 8.17
CA PHE A 155 -1.82 -0.54 7.53
C PHE A 155 -1.31 -1.60 8.51
N ARG A 156 -1.27 -2.86 8.09
CA ARG A 156 -0.84 -4.00 8.91
C ARG A 156 0.09 -4.89 8.14
N VAL A 157 1.05 -5.46 8.85
CA VAL A 157 1.93 -6.53 8.34
C VAL A 157 1.85 -7.72 9.27
N TRP A 158 1.75 -8.90 8.68
CA TRP A 158 1.52 -10.17 9.32
C TRP A 158 2.65 -11.13 8.99
N ASN A 159 3.03 -11.95 9.96
CA ASN A 159 3.95 -13.06 9.78
C ASN A 159 3.21 -14.22 9.10
N GLY A 160 3.74 -14.72 7.98
CA GLY A 160 3.14 -15.82 7.25
C GLY A 160 2.05 -15.41 6.25
N VAL A 161 1.47 -16.43 5.61
CA VAL A 161 0.42 -16.30 4.59
C VAL A 161 -0.93 -16.31 5.29
N LEU A 162 -1.69 -15.21 5.22
CA LEU A 162 -3.06 -15.16 5.71
C LEU A 162 -3.98 -15.99 4.81
N ALA A 163 -4.96 -16.65 5.41
CA ALA A 163 -5.99 -17.36 4.66
C ALA A 163 -6.99 -16.40 3.99
N GLN A 164 -7.65 -16.85 2.93
CA GLN A 164 -8.71 -16.10 2.25
C GLN A 164 -9.83 -15.67 3.22
N GLU A 165 -10.23 -16.53 4.17
CA GLU A 165 -11.26 -16.23 5.18
C GLU A 165 -10.84 -15.11 6.16
N ASP A 166 -9.56 -15.12 6.53
CA ASP A 166 -8.95 -14.10 7.38
C ASP A 166 -8.94 -12.75 6.65
N ILE A 167 -8.49 -12.74 5.40
CA ILE A 167 -8.47 -11.55 4.55
C ILE A 167 -9.89 -11.01 4.33
N THR A 168 -10.87 -11.89 4.13
CA THR A 168 -12.29 -11.52 4.04
C THR A 168 -12.77 -10.88 5.33
N SER A 169 -12.35 -11.40 6.49
CA SER A 169 -12.69 -10.81 7.79
C SER A 169 -12.08 -9.43 7.97
N LEU A 170 -10.81 -9.24 7.59
CA LEU A 170 -10.13 -7.94 7.61
C LEU A 170 -10.79 -6.92 6.68
N ALA A 171 -11.23 -7.36 5.49
CA ALA A 171 -11.97 -6.58 4.51
C ALA A 171 -13.41 -6.23 4.97
N ASN A 172 -13.91 -6.86 6.02
CA ASN A 172 -15.19 -6.51 6.66
C ASN A 172 -14.98 -5.71 7.96
N GLY A 173 -13.77 -5.19 8.20
CA GLY A 173 -13.44 -4.37 9.37
C GLY A 173 -13.33 -5.16 10.68
N ARG A 174 -13.28 -6.50 10.62
CA ARG A 174 -13.11 -7.32 11.83
C ARG A 174 -11.68 -7.27 12.33
N ILE A 175 -11.53 -7.35 13.65
CA ILE A 175 -10.23 -7.43 14.31
C ILE A 175 -9.90 -8.91 14.48
N MET A 176 -8.80 -9.35 13.86
CA MET A 176 -8.26 -10.68 14.07
C MET A 176 -7.35 -10.73 15.31
N ASP A 177 -7.08 -11.95 15.78
CA ASP A 177 -6.06 -12.19 16.79
C ASP A 177 -4.71 -11.63 16.32
N LYS A 178 -4.00 -10.98 17.25
CA LYS A 178 -2.76 -10.25 16.97
C LYS A 178 -1.53 -11.14 17.04
N ALA A 179 -1.67 -12.44 17.31
CA ALA A 179 -0.55 -13.37 17.46
C ALA A 179 0.40 -13.38 16.23
N SER A 180 -0.14 -13.21 15.02
CA SER A 180 0.64 -13.11 13.78
C SER A 180 0.95 -11.67 13.34
N LEU A 181 0.42 -10.65 14.03
CA LEU A 181 0.61 -9.24 13.65
C LEU A 181 2.03 -8.78 14.01
N GLN A 182 2.83 -8.48 12.99
CA GLN A 182 4.21 -8.01 13.14
C GLN A 182 4.28 -6.49 13.30
N ALA A 183 3.44 -5.76 12.56
CA ALA A 183 3.38 -4.32 12.66
C ALA A 183 2.00 -3.80 12.30
N CYS A 184 1.66 -2.65 12.89
CA CYS A 184 0.44 -1.94 12.56
C CYS A 184 0.67 -0.44 12.69
N LEU A 185 0.29 0.29 11.65
CA LEU A 185 0.12 1.73 11.72
C LEU A 185 -1.27 2.02 12.29
N LYS A 186 -1.40 1.92 13.62
CA LYS A 186 -2.54 2.45 14.38
C LYS A 186 -2.05 3.62 15.22
N GLN A 187 -2.29 4.84 14.74
CA GLN A 187 -1.82 6.02 15.46
C GLN A 187 -2.74 6.30 16.65
N HIS A 188 -2.32 5.87 17.84
CA HIS A 188 -3.09 6.04 19.07
C HIS A 188 -2.72 7.32 19.84
N GLN A 189 -1.63 8.02 19.47
CA GLN A 189 -1.18 9.24 20.16
C GLN A 189 -0.61 10.30 19.20
N LEU A 190 -0.73 11.57 19.60
CA LEU A 190 -0.29 12.81 18.94
C LEU A 190 1.25 12.87 18.72
N GLY A 191 1.83 11.88 18.04
CA GLY A 191 3.18 12.03 17.48
C GLY A 191 3.16 13.04 16.32
N ARG A 192 4.27 13.76 16.11
CA ARG A 192 4.47 14.63 14.93
C ARG A 192 4.10 13.85 13.67
N ILE A 193 3.10 14.34 12.95
CA ILE A 193 2.79 13.86 11.60
C ILE A 193 3.85 14.47 10.67
N PRO A 194 4.66 13.69 9.96
CA PRO A 194 5.66 14.25 9.05
C PRO A 194 4.99 14.92 7.85
N GLY A 195 5.49 16.11 7.47
CA GLY A 195 5.21 16.73 6.18
C GLY A 195 3.75 17.14 5.95
N ASN A 196 3.22 16.74 4.80
CA ASN A 196 1.90 17.12 4.26
C ASN A 196 0.77 16.15 4.64
N ALA A 197 1.01 15.19 5.53
CA ALA A 197 -0.03 14.32 6.05
C ALA A 197 -0.78 14.98 7.22
N ARG A 198 -2.06 14.66 7.38
CA ARG A 198 -2.89 15.13 8.51
C ARG A 198 -3.79 14.01 9.02
N LEU A 199 -4.03 13.98 10.33
CA LEU A 199 -5.04 13.11 10.92
C LEU A 199 -6.41 13.70 10.59
N VAL A 200 -7.30 12.86 10.09
CA VAL A 200 -8.69 13.22 9.79
C VAL A 200 -9.62 12.26 10.51
N LYS A 201 -10.71 12.78 11.08
CA LYS A 201 -11.82 11.94 11.53
C LYS A 201 -12.72 11.65 10.34
N CYS A 202 -13.07 10.39 10.15
CA CYS A 202 -13.94 9.97 9.06
C CYS A 202 -14.70 8.70 9.42
N THR A 203 -15.76 8.41 8.65
CA THR A 203 -16.51 7.16 8.76
C THR A 203 -15.61 5.96 8.52
N ARG A 204 -15.71 4.95 9.38
CA ARG A 204 -15.03 3.66 9.21
C ARG A 204 -15.80 2.77 8.23
N ILE A 205 -15.14 1.74 7.70
CA ILE A 205 -15.81 0.75 6.85
C ILE A 205 -17.01 0.07 7.53
N SER A 206 -16.91 -0.18 8.85
CA SER A 206 -18.01 -0.75 9.64
C SER A 206 -19.22 0.17 9.75
N GLU A 207 -19.08 1.44 9.38
CA GLU A 207 -20.09 2.49 9.53
C GLU A 207 -20.67 2.90 8.17
N ALA A 208 -19.83 3.02 7.13
CA ALA A 208 -20.28 3.38 5.77
C ALA A 208 -19.29 2.95 4.68
N ALA A 209 -19.82 2.57 3.50
CA ALA A 209 -19.00 2.30 2.31
C ALA A 209 -18.39 3.58 1.68
N LYS A 210 -19.06 4.72 1.86
CA LYS A 210 -18.56 6.04 1.45
C LYS A 210 -17.84 6.72 2.58
N VAL A 211 -16.70 7.33 2.28
CA VAL A 211 -15.96 8.12 3.25
C VAL A 211 -16.63 9.47 3.43
N GLN A 212 -16.94 9.80 4.68
CA GLN A 212 -17.41 11.11 5.09
C GLN A 212 -16.45 11.65 6.15
N LEU A 213 -15.94 12.86 5.93
CA LEU A 213 -15.15 13.56 6.94
C LEU A 213 -16.07 14.05 8.05
N ILE A 214 -15.69 13.78 9.29
CA ILE A 214 -16.44 14.17 10.49
C ILE A 214 -15.70 15.35 11.12
N ASN A 215 -16.41 16.45 11.36
CA ASN A 215 -15.88 17.63 12.03
C ASN A 215 -15.67 17.37 13.53
#